data_AF-A0A957RJV5-F1
#
_entry.id   AF-A0A957RJV5-F1
#
_cell.length_a   1.000
_cell.length_b   1.000
_cell.length_c   1.000
_cell.angle_alpha   90.00
_cell.angle_beta   90.00
_cell.angle_gamma   90.00
#
_symmetry.space_group_name_H-M   'P 1'
#
loop_
_entity.id
_entity.type
_entity.pdbx_description
1 polymer ?
#
loop_
_entity_poly.entity_id
_entity_poly.type
_entity_poly.pdbx_seq_one_letter_code
_entity_poly.pdbx_strand_id
1 'polypeptide(L)'
;NAGITIRGTTGNRADVILDAGGMLTGFTHAILIEADNVTVADLTIRNAGEHGVSVNGSDRPTLYNLHIVDTGYQLVKVNPVGDGSEDGLLACSHLEYTTTAPENYTNGISAHDAHRWVVRDNRWERIRTPDNVPAPTILFWSGSSDTIVERNVLVDCYQGIAFGNASHGPGDHTGGIVRNNMIFMPRCRTTRWWRWCMPLAGSSPTTRRCCLTPTV
;
A
#
# COMPACT_ATOMS: atom_id res chain seq x y z
N ASN A 1 -20.08 2.60 -18.72
CA ASN A 1 -19.17 3.54 -19.44
C ASN A 1 -17.80 2.92 -19.53
N ALA A 2 -17.41 2.32 -20.66
CA ALA A 2 -16.06 1.80 -20.84
C ALA A 2 -15.12 2.87 -21.40
N GLY A 3 -13.83 2.83 -21.07
CA GLY A 3 -12.80 3.67 -21.70
C GLY A 3 -12.62 5.07 -21.10
N ILE A 4 -12.95 5.26 -19.81
CA ILE A 4 -12.74 6.55 -19.13
C ILE A 4 -11.26 6.70 -18.76
N THR A 5 -10.70 7.90 -18.97
CA THR A 5 -9.35 8.23 -18.50
C THR A 5 -9.39 9.47 -17.60
N ILE A 6 -8.80 9.34 -16.41
CA ILE A 6 -8.47 10.46 -15.51
C ILE A 6 -6.94 10.53 -15.48
N ARG A 7 -6.36 11.64 -15.97
CA ARG A 7 -4.91 11.81 -15.93
C ARG A 7 -4.43 13.25 -15.74
N GLY A 8 -3.29 13.41 -15.09
CA GLY A 8 -2.50 14.63 -15.17
C GLY A 8 -1.93 14.84 -16.58
N THR A 9 -1.87 16.09 -17.04
CA THR A 9 -1.46 16.42 -18.42
C THR A 9 0.05 16.45 -18.63
N THR A 10 0.82 16.66 -17.56
CA THR A 10 2.27 16.85 -17.62
C THR A 10 3.06 15.55 -17.49
N GLY A 11 2.42 14.47 -17.04
CA GLY A 11 3.10 13.24 -16.63
C GLY A 11 3.82 13.35 -15.28
N ASN A 12 3.84 14.52 -14.65
CA ASN A 12 4.38 14.71 -13.32
C ASN A 12 3.25 14.55 -12.29
N ARG A 13 3.25 13.42 -11.58
CA ARG A 13 2.24 13.09 -10.56
C ARG A 13 2.11 14.11 -9.43
N ALA A 14 3.11 14.97 -9.23
CA ALA A 14 3.08 16.04 -8.23
C ALA A 14 2.26 17.27 -8.65
N ASP A 15 1.95 17.43 -9.94
CA ASP A 15 1.23 18.61 -10.44
C ASP A 15 -0.28 18.54 -10.17
N VAL A 16 -0.81 17.34 -9.92
CA VAL A 16 -2.23 17.10 -9.62
C VAL A 16 -2.34 16.32 -8.32
N ILE A 17 -3.02 16.89 -7.33
CA ILE A 17 -3.26 16.27 -6.03
C ILE A 17 -4.77 16.18 -5.78
N LEU A 18 -5.26 14.96 -5.61
CA LEU A 18 -6.59 14.68 -5.10
C LEU A 18 -6.48 14.40 -3.60
N ASP A 19 -6.99 15.32 -2.80
CA ASP A 19 -7.03 15.20 -1.34
C ASP A 19 -8.43 14.76 -0.91
N ALA A 20 -8.53 13.56 -0.35
CA ALA A 20 -9.80 12.96 0.05
C ALA A 20 -10.21 13.29 1.49
N GLY A 21 -9.45 14.14 2.20
CA GLY A 21 -9.90 14.81 3.43
C GLY A 21 -9.40 14.24 4.76
N GLY A 22 -9.00 12.97 4.83
CA GLY A 22 -8.40 12.37 6.03
C GLY A 22 -8.49 10.84 6.07
N MET A 23 -7.48 10.17 6.63
CA MET A 23 -7.58 8.75 6.96
C MET A 23 -8.73 8.52 7.95
N LEU A 24 -9.62 7.56 7.67
CA LEU A 24 -10.81 7.20 8.45
C LEU A 24 -11.92 8.27 8.55
N THR A 25 -11.69 9.49 8.06
CA THR A 25 -12.64 10.61 8.19
C THR A 25 -13.01 11.26 6.85
N GLY A 26 -12.18 11.06 5.83
CA GLY A 26 -12.38 11.57 4.48
C GLY A 26 -13.37 10.75 3.64
N PHE A 27 -13.39 11.00 2.34
CA PHE A 27 -14.17 10.20 1.40
C PHE A 27 -13.76 8.73 1.46
N THR A 28 -14.73 7.82 1.53
CA THR A 28 -14.52 6.37 1.58
C THR A 28 -13.52 5.91 0.52
N HIS A 29 -13.74 6.33 -0.73
CA HIS A 29 -12.79 6.11 -1.82
C HIS A 29 -12.46 7.45 -2.46
N ALA A 30 -11.17 7.76 -2.65
CA ALA A 30 -10.81 8.96 -3.40
C ALA A 30 -11.20 8.80 -4.88
N ILE A 31 -11.00 7.59 -5.44
CA ILE A 31 -11.53 7.18 -6.74
C ILE A 31 -12.20 5.80 -6.59
N LEU A 32 -13.44 5.69 -7.05
CA LEU A 32 -14.16 4.44 -7.21
C LEU A 32 -14.30 4.12 -8.71
N ILE A 33 -13.89 2.93 -9.11
CA ILE A 33 -13.97 2.41 -10.48
C ILE A 33 -15.06 1.34 -10.52
N GLU A 34 -16.10 1.57 -11.31
CA GLU A 34 -17.24 0.66 -11.52
C GLU A 34 -17.51 0.42 -13.01
N ALA A 35 -16.46 0.52 -13.83
CA ALA A 35 -16.54 0.21 -15.24
C ALA A 35 -15.19 -0.24 -15.81
N ASP A 36 -15.27 -0.98 -16.90
CA ASP A 36 -14.09 -1.53 -17.58
C ASP A 36 -13.25 -0.48 -18.31
N ASN A 37 -11.98 -0.81 -18.53
CA ASN A 37 -11.04 -0.03 -19.33
C ASN A 37 -10.87 1.40 -18.78
N VAL A 38 -10.87 1.54 -17.46
CA VAL A 38 -10.65 2.84 -16.80
C VAL A 38 -9.16 3.05 -16.55
N THR A 39 -8.65 4.20 -16.94
CA THR A 39 -7.27 4.63 -16.65
C THR A 39 -7.27 5.73 -15.61
N VAL A 40 -6.47 5.56 -14.56
CA VAL A 40 -6.10 6.60 -13.60
C VAL A 40 -4.60 6.75 -13.64
N ALA A 41 -4.11 7.93 -14.05
CA ALA A 41 -2.68 8.12 -14.26
C ALA A 41 -2.13 9.50 -13.89
N ASP A 42 -0.82 9.55 -13.64
CA ASP A 42 -0.04 10.80 -13.57
C ASP A 42 -0.55 11.80 -12.51
N LEU A 43 -0.94 11.31 -11.33
CA LEU A 43 -1.49 12.14 -10.25
C LEU A 43 -1.19 11.57 -8.87
N THR A 44 -1.32 12.43 -7.86
CA THR A 44 -1.25 12.09 -6.44
C THR A 44 -2.65 11.96 -5.85
N ILE A 45 -2.87 10.92 -5.05
CA ILE A 45 -4.06 10.72 -4.22
C ILE A 45 -3.60 10.67 -2.78
N ARG A 46 -4.25 11.44 -1.89
CA ARG A 46 -3.91 11.41 -0.48
C ARG A 46 -5.11 11.50 0.46
N ASN A 47 -4.90 11.06 1.69
CA ASN A 47 -5.85 11.23 2.79
C ASN A 47 -7.23 10.63 2.51
N ALA A 48 -7.28 9.42 1.95
CA ALA A 48 -8.56 8.74 1.72
C ALA A 48 -9.11 8.16 3.02
N GLY A 49 -10.43 8.28 3.19
CA GLY A 49 -11.18 7.72 4.32
C GLY A 49 -10.92 6.23 4.47
N GLU A 50 -11.03 5.47 3.38
CA GLU A 50 -10.70 4.04 3.37
C GLU A 50 -9.66 3.69 2.29
N HIS A 51 -9.94 4.00 1.02
CA HIS A 51 -9.12 3.54 -0.10
C HIS A 51 -8.72 4.69 -1.03
N GLY A 52 -7.48 4.71 -1.49
CA GLY A 52 -7.04 5.65 -2.52
C GLY A 52 -7.76 5.37 -3.85
N VAL A 53 -7.65 4.13 -4.32
CA VAL A 53 -8.43 3.63 -5.46
C VAL A 53 -9.16 2.36 -5.06
N SER A 54 -10.46 2.29 -5.35
CA SER A 54 -11.28 1.08 -5.20
C SER A 54 -11.80 0.66 -6.57
N VAL A 55 -11.65 -0.62 -6.90
CA VAL A 55 -12.16 -1.23 -8.15
C VAL A 55 -13.26 -2.23 -7.77
N ASN A 56 -14.47 -2.01 -8.29
CA ASN A 56 -15.61 -2.90 -8.07
C ASN A 56 -15.84 -3.76 -9.32
N GLY A 57 -15.31 -4.98 -9.31
CA GLY A 57 -15.69 -5.99 -10.30
C GLY A 57 -15.49 -5.57 -11.77
N SER A 58 -14.48 -4.73 -12.03
CA SER A 58 -14.30 -4.08 -13.32
C SER A 58 -13.00 -4.50 -13.97
N ASP A 59 -13.03 -4.72 -15.28
CA ASP A 59 -11.90 -5.28 -16.01
C ASP A 59 -10.97 -4.23 -16.60
N ARG A 60 -9.72 -4.63 -16.79
CA ARG A 60 -8.66 -3.86 -17.45
C ARG A 60 -8.48 -2.45 -16.85
N PRO A 61 -8.56 -2.24 -15.52
CA PRO A 61 -8.19 -0.96 -14.95
C PRO A 61 -6.68 -0.74 -15.14
N THR A 62 -6.29 0.48 -15.48
CA THR A 62 -4.89 0.89 -15.56
C THR A 62 -4.61 1.97 -14.54
N LEU A 63 -3.85 1.61 -13.50
CA LEU A 63 -3.37 2.49 -12.45
C LEU A 63 -1.89 2.76 -12.69
N TYR A 64 -1.53 3.96 -13.15
CA TYR A 64 -0.19 4.21 -13.71
C TYR A 64 0.44 5.51 -13.21
N ASN A 65 1.72 5.45 -12.79
CA ASN A 65 2.47 6.65 -12.36
C ASN A 65 1.74 7.43 -11.25
N LEU A 66 1.10 6.71 -10.31
CA LEU A 66 0.38 7.31 -9.19
C LEU A 66 1.30 7.54 -7.99
N HIS A 67 0.97 8.52 -7.16
CA HIS A 67 1.43 8.57 -5.76
C HIS A 67 0.22 8.42 -4.86
N ILE A 68 0.07 7.29 -4.18
CA ILE A 68 -1.03 7.09 -3.23
C ILE A 68 -0.43 7.12 -1.82
N VAL A 69 -0.88 8.06 -1.00
CA VAL A 69 -0.34 8.28 0.35
C VAL A 69 -1.43 8.45 1.40
N ASP A 70 -1.28 7.76 2.53
CA ASP A 70 -2.12 7.88 3.72
C ASP A 70 -3.62 7.59 3.46
N THR A 71 -3.99 6.31 3.54
CA THR A 71 -5.37 5.81 3.41
C THR A 71 -5.81 5.09 4.69
N GLY A 72 -7.09 5.18 5.07
CA GLY A 72 -7.58 4.52 6.29
C GLY A 72 -7.36 3.01 6.33
N TYR A 73 -7.56 2.34 5.18
CA TYR A 73 -7.33 0.91 4.99
C TYR A 73 -6.40 0.72 3.79
N GLN A 74 -6.75 -0.16 2.82
CA GLN A 74 -5.88 -0.48 1.69
C GLN A 74 -5.67 0.70 0.75
N LEU A 75 -4.43 0.92 0.29
CA LEU A 75 -4.15 2.01 -0.65
C LEU A 75 -4.85 1.76 -2.00
N VAL A 76 -4.88 0.51 -2.43
CA VAL A 76 -5.69 0.02 -3.56
C VAL A 76 -6.54 -1.17 -3.10
N LYS A 77 -7.85 -1.12 -3.37
CA LYS A 77 -8.78 -2.21 -3.11
C LYS A 77 -9.36 -2.72 -4.43
N VAL A 78 -9.39 -4.03 -4.61
CA VAL A 78 -10.19 -4.68 -5.67
C VAL A 78 -11.23 -5.57 -4.99
N ASN A 79 -12.50 -5.26 -5.21
CA ASN A 79 -13.64 -5.91 -4.61
C ASN A 79 -14.21 -6.98 -5.56
N PRO A 80 -14.67 -8.13 -5.03
CA PRO A 80 -15.19 -9.23 -5.82
C PRO A 80 -16.66 -8.99 -6.18
N VAL A 81 -16.96 -7.84 -6.78
CA VAL A 81 -18.30 -7.55 -7.30
C VAL A 81 -18.46 -8.29 -8.61
N GLY A 82 -19.63 -8.90 -8.85
CA GLY A 82 -19.84 -9.67 -10.07
C GLY A 82 -18.98 -10.93 -10.12
N ASP A 83 -18.24 -11.09 -11.21
CA ASP A 83 -17.26 -12.15 -11.47
C ASP A 83 -15.81 -11.70 -11.22
N GLY A 84 -15.63 -10.64 -10.44
CA GLY A 84 -14.30 -10.17 -10.05
C GLY A 84 -13.71 -9.18 -11.04
N SER A 85 -12.38 -9.07 -11.06
CA SER A 85 -11.67 -8.10 -11.90
C SER A 85 -10.53 -8.76 -12.66
N GLU A 86 -10.54 -8.64 -13.98
CA GLU A 86 -9.54 -9.25 -14.83
C GLU A 86 -8.57 -8.25 -15.48
N ASP A 87 -7.34 -8.70 -15.72
CA ASP A 87 -6.33 -8.02 -16.56
C ASP A 87 -5.99 -6.58 -16.11
N GLY A 88 -6.09 -6.30 -14.82
CA GLY A 88 -5.73 -5.00 -14.26
C GLY A 88 -4.21 -4.76 -14.18
N LEU A 89 -3.81 -3.50 -14.28
CA LEU A 89 -2.42 -3.06 -14.23
C LEU A 89 -2.24 -2.02 -13.12
N LEU A 90 -1.31 -2.29 -12.20
CA LEU A 90 -0.76 -1.28 -11.30
C LEU A 90 0.73 -1.14 -11.57
N ALA A 91 1.15 -0.01 -12.14
CA ALA A 91 2.53 0.17 -12.56
C ALA A 91 3.12 1.57 -12.37
N CYS A 92 4.46 1.63 -12.29
CA CYS A 92 5.26 2.85 -12.20
C CYS A 92 4.86 3.78 -11.03
N SER A 93 4.18 3.26 -10.02
CA SER A 93 3.54 4.03 -8.96
C SER A 93 4.34 3.98 -7.66
N HIS A 94 4.09 4.95 -6.78
CA HIS A 94 4.65 5.00 -5.43
C HIS A 94 3.48 4.98 -4.46
N LEU A 95 3.44 3.99 -3.59
CA LEU A 95 2.37 3.76 -2.64
C LEU A 95 2.97 3.69 -1.24
N GLU A 96 2.54 4.56 -0.34
CA GLU A 96 3.15 4.66 0.98
C GLU A 96 2.23 5.15 2.09
N TYR A 97 2.65 4.89 3.32
CA TYR A 97 2.23 5.71 4.46
C TYR A 97 3.31 6.73 4.78
N THR A 98 2.93 7.93 5.19
CA THR A 98 3.87 8.91 5.74
C THR A 98 4.56 8.32 6.98
N THR A 99 3.81 7.66 7.86
CA THR A 99 4.34 7.03 9.08
C THR A 99 3.94 5.57 9.23
N THR A 100 2.64 5.28 9.34
CA THR A 100 2.06 3.94 9.54
C THR A 100 0.57 3.99 9.20
N ALA A 101 -0.04 2.86 8.88
CA ALA A 101 -1.50 2.78 8.77
C ALA A 101 -2.17 3.12 10.12
N PRO A 102 -3.38 3.71 10.09
CA PRO A 102 -4.11 4.03 11.31
C PRO A 102 -4.73 2.78 11.96
N GLU A 103 -4.88 1.69 11.20
CA GLU A 103 -5.56 0.46 11.61
C GLU A 103 -4.75 -0.79 11.24
N ASN A 104 -5.04 -1.91 11.91
CA ASN A 104 -4.41 -3.20 11.58
C ASN A 104 -4.98 -3.83 10.29
N TYR A 105 -6.15 -3.38 9.85
CA TYR A 105 -6.77 -3.83 8.60
C TYR A 105 -6.31 -2.96 7.42
N THR A 106 -5.08 -3.17 6.97
CA THR A 106 -4.49 -2.45 5.82
C THR A 106 -3.69 -3.39 4.93
N ASN A 107 -3.39 -2.94 3.72
CA ASN A 107 -2.50 -3.52 2.71
C ASN A 107 -2.03 -2.39 1.78
N GLY A 108 -1.00 -2.63 0.98
CA GLY A 108 -0.73 -1.77 -0.18
C GLY A 108 -1.83 -1.95 -1.24
N ILE A 109 -1.94 -3.16 -1.77
CA ILE A 109 -3.07 -3.61 -2.58
C ILE A 109 -3.67 -4.87 -1.97
N SER A 110 -5.00 -4.91 -1.83
CA SER A 110 -5.76 -6.12 -1.49
C SER A 110 -6.79 -6.38 -2.57
N ALA A 111 -6.59 -7.45 -3.31
CA ALA A 111 -7.42 -7.80 -4.45
C ALA A 111 -8.09 -9.15 -4.25
N HIS A 112 -9.42 -9.13 -4.24
CA HIS A 112 -10.26 -10.32 -4.22
C HIS A 112 -10.68 -10.68 -5.64
N ASP A 113 -10.80 -11.98 -5.92
CA ASP A 113 -11.33 -12.50 -7.19
C ASP A 113 -10.73 -11.78 -8.41
N ALA A 114 -9.41 -11.68 -8.39
CA ALA A 114 -8.65 -10.86 -9.32
C ALA A 114 -7.72 -11.73 -10.17
N HIS A 115 -7.93 -11.71 -11.48
CA HIS A 115 -7.30 -12.64 -12.41
C HIS A 115 -6.35 -11.91 -13.36
N ARG A 116 -5.17 -12.51 -13.60
CA ARG A 116 -4.17 -12.04 -14.58
C ARG A 116 -3.70 -10.59 -14.36
N TRP A 117 -3.86 -10.08 -13.14
CA TRP A 117 -3.38 -8.76 -12.77
C TRP A 117 -1.86 -8.69 -12.82
N VAL A 118 -1.35 -7.52 -13.25
CA VAL A 118 0.09 -7.22 -13.27
C VAL A 118 0.39 -6.07 -12.33
N VAL A 119 1.22 -6.33 -11.33
CA VAL A 119 1.73 -5.33 -10.39
C VAL A 119 3.23 -5.20 -10.61
N ARG A 120 3.67 -4.10 -11.24
CA ARG A 120 5.06 -3.97 -11.66
C ARG A 120 5.67 -2.59 -11.54
N ASP A 121 6.99 -2.55 -11.35
CA ASP A 121 7.75 -1.30 -11.40
C ASP A 121 7.25 -0.25 -10.38
N ASN A 122 6.64 -0.70 -9.26
CA ASN A 122 6.15 0.17 -8.20
C ASN A 122 7.13 0.23 -7.02
N ARG A 123 7.07 1.34 -6.28
CA ARG A 123 7.72 1.50 -4.98
C ARG A 123 6.66 1.48 -3.88
N TRP A 124 6.84 0.59 -2.91
CA TRP A 124 5.97 0.45 -1.75
C TRP A 124 6.74 0.81 -0.49
N GLU A 125 6.21 1.70 0.33
CA GLU A 125 6.92 2.12 1.54
C GLU A 125 6.05 2.17 2.79
N ARG A 126 6.61 1.69 3.89
CA ARG A 126 6.01 1.85 5.24
C ARG A 126 4.60 1.27 5.33
N ILE A 127 4.35 0.19 4.60
CA ILE A 127 3.11 -0.59 4.74
C ILE A 127 3.22 -1.40 6.03
N ARG A 128 2.83 -0.72 7.11
CA ARG A 128 2.94 -1.16 8.51
C ARG A 128 1.64 -0.88 9.23
N THR A 129 1.32 -1.75 10.18
CA THR A 129 0.16 -1.66 11.05
C THR A 129 0.56 -1.08 12.41
N PRO A 130 -0.36 -0.43 13.15
CA PRO A 130 -0.06 0.18 14.45
C PRO A 130 0.41 -0.85 15.49
N ASP A 131 -0.14 -2.07 15.48
CA ASP A 131 0.16 -3.10 16.48
C ASP A 131 1.17 -4.16 16.02
N ASN A 132 1.89 -3.90 14.92
CA ASN A 132 2.84 -4.86 14.32
C ASN A 132 2.20 -6.16 13.84
N VAL A 133 0.88 -6.16 13.60
CA VAL A 133 0.17 -7.26 12.95
C VAL A 133 0.65 -7.36 11.49
N PRO A 134 1.17 -8.52 11.04
CA PRO A 134 1.58 -8.68 9.65
C PRO A 134 0.44 -8.41 8.68
N ALA A 135 0.68 -7.53 7.72
CA ALA A 135 -0.25 -7.15 6.68
C ALA A 135 0.47 -7.22 5.33
N PRO A 136 0.07 -8.10 4.40
CA PRO A 136 0.73 -8.20 3.10
C PRO A 136 0.61 -6.88 2.33
N THR A 137 1.72 -6.39 1.81
CA THR A 137 1.77 -5.17 0.99
C THR A 137 1.07 -5.42 -0.34
N ILE A 138 1.31 -6.56 -0.95
CA ILE A 138 0.64 -7.00 -2.18
C ILE A 138 -0.08 -8.30 -1.86
N LEU A 139 -1.41 -8.25 -1.79
CA LEU A 139 -2.27 -9.39 -1.50
C LEU A 139 -3.26 -9.63 -2.65
N PHE A 140 -3.21 -10.81 -3.24
CA PHE A 140 -4.21 -11.32 -4.19
C PHE A 140 -4.77 -12.61 -3.63
N TRP A 141 -6.09 -12.67 -3.44
CA TRP A 141 -6.75 -13.72 -2.65
C TRP A 141 -8.21 -13.88 -3.05
N SER A 142 -8.96 -14.71 -2.32
CA SER A 142 -10.40 -14.90 -2.56
C SER A 142 -10.70 -15.40 -3.99
N GLY A 143 -10.03 -16.48 -4.41
CA GLY A 143 -10.22 -17.10 -5.74
C GLY A 143 -9.35 -16.52 -6.86
N SER A 144 -8.51 -15.53 -6.56
CA SER A 144 -7.61 -14.89 -7.53
C SER A 144 -6.69 -15.88 -8.27
N SER A 145 -6.25 -15.53 -9.48
CA SER A 145 -5.32 -16.37 -10.24
C SER A 145 -4.37 -15.61 -11.16
N ASP A 146 -3.28 -16.27 -11.53
CA ASP A 146 -2.35 -15.84 -12.60
C ASP A 146 -1.78 -14.42 -12.43
N THR A 147 -1.72 -13.93 -11.20
CA THR A 147 -1.15 -12.63 -10.86
C THR A 147 0.35 -12.60 -11.14
N ILE A 148 0.84 -11.52 -11.76
CA ILE A 148 2.27 -11.27 -11.97
C ILE A 148 2.70 -10.10 -11.09
N VAL A 149 3.62 -10.35 -10.16
CA VAL A 149 4.25 -9.31 -9.32
C VAL A 149 5.73 -9.25 -9.67
N GLU A 150 6.17 -8.18 -10.34
CA GLU A 150 7.55 -8.10 -10.83
C GLU A 150 8.19 -6.71 -10.76
N ARG A 151 9.51 -6.66 -10.53
CA ARG A 151 10.31 -5.41 -10.52
C ARG A 151 9.79 -4.33 -9.55
N ASN A 152 9.07 -4.73 -8.50
CA ASN A 152 8.69 -3.83 -7.43
C ASN A 152 9.81 -3.70 -6.40
N VAL A 153 9.83 -2.55 -5.71
CA VAL A 153 10.69 -2.30 -4.55
C VAL A 153 9.80 -2.12 -3.33
N LEU A 154 9.93 -2.97 -2.32
CA LEU A 154 9.19 -2.90 -1.07
C LEU A 154 10.17 -2.51 0.06
N VAL A 155 9.93 -1.38 0.70
CA VAL A 155 10.78 -0.81 1.75
C VAL A 155 10.00 -0.65 3.05
N ASP A 156 10.51 -1.21 4.15
CA ASP A 156 9.89 -1.05 5.47
C ASP A 156 8.43 -1.55 5.54
N CYS A 157 8.17 -2.71 4.94
CA CYS A 157 6.85 -3.34 4.92
C CYS A 157 6.83 -4.60 5.81
N TYR A 158 5.77 -4.81 6.60
CA TYR A 158 5.71 -5.96 7.52
C TYR A 158 5.57 -7.31 6.82
N GLN A 159 4.62 -7.45 5.90
CA GLN A 159 4.55 -8.60 5.03
C GLN A 159 4.61 -8.12 3.58
N GLY A 160 5.47 -8.77 2.78
CA GLY A 160 5.75 -8.35 1.42
C GLY A 160 4.61 -8.71 0.47
N ILE A 161 4.72 -9.91 -0.13
CA ILE A 161 3.84 -10.35 -1.21
C ILE A 161 3.16 -11.66 -0.76
N ALA A 162 1.85 -11.77 -0.98
CA ALA A 162 1.06 -12.95 -0.66
C ALA A 162 0.08 -13.28 -1.79
N PHE A 163 0.14 -14.53 -2.25
CA PHE A 163 -0.86 -15.16 -3.10
C PHE A 163 -1.68 -16.11 -2.23
N GLY A 164 -2.93 -15.74 -2.01
CA GLY A 164 -3.86 -16.41 -1.11
C GLY A 164 -3.81 -15.88 0.33
N ASN A 165 -4.91 -16.08 1.03
CA ASN A 165 -5.08 -15.77 2.44
C ASN A 165 -5.59 -17.03 3.17
N ALA A 166 -4.87 -17.43 4.23
CA ALA A 166 -5.16 -18.66 4.96
C ALA A 166 -6.56 -18.69 5.61
N SER A 167 -7.17 -17.52 5.85
CA SER A 167 -8.54 -17.44 6.40
C SER A 167 -9.63 -17.93 5.42
N HIS A 168 -9.33 -18.09 4.14
CA HIS A 168 -10.24 -18.59 3.11
C HIS A 168 -10.03 -20.09 2.78
N GLY A 169 -9.09 -20.75 3.45
CA GLY A 169 -8.79 -22.16 3.21
C GLY A 169 -7.79 -22.40 2.08
N PRO A 170 -7.56 -23.68 1.72
CA PRO A 170 -6.57 -24.06 0.71
C PRO A 170 -7.00 -23.67 -0.71
N GLY A 171 -6.05 -23.30 -1.56
CA GLY A 171 -6.32 -22.98 -2.98
C GLY A 171 -6.89 -21.58 -3.21
N ASP A 172 -6.78 -20.67 -2.24
CA ASP A 172 -7.33 -19.31 -2.30
C ASP A 172 -6.68 -18.40 -3.37
N HIS A 173 -5.54 -18.82 -3.91
CA HIS A 173 -4.94 -18.28 -5.12
C HIS A 173 -4.30 -19.40 -5.94
N THR A 174 -4.38 -19.32 -7.27
CA THR A 174 -3.79 -20.32 -8.18
C THR A 174 -2.93 -19.69 -9.28
N GLY A 175 -1.80 -20.33 -9.60
CA GLY A 175 -0.88 -19.84 -10.62
C GLY A 175 -0.14 -18.55 -10.23
N GLY A 176 0.29 -17.79 -11.23
CA GLY A 176 0.99 -16.51 -11.05
C GLY A 176 2.50 -16.60 -10.85
N ILE A 177 3.16 -15.44 -10.86
CA ILE A 177 4.62 -15.30 -10.80
C ILE A 177 4.99 -14.14 -9.87
N VAL A 178 5.89 -14.41 -8.92
CA VAL A 178 6.61 -13.38 -8.15
C VAL A 178 8.07 -13.41 -8.58
N ARG A 179 8.54 -12.40 -9.30
CA ARG A 179 9.93 -12.39 -9.83
C ARG A 179 10.57 -11.02 -9.82
N ASN A 180 11.90 -10.96 -9.68
CA ASN A 180 12.68 -9.73 -9.81
C ASN A 180 12.23 -8.56 -8.90
N ASN A 181 11.59 -8.85 -7.77
CA ASN A 181 11.24 -7.83 -6.77
C ASN A 181 12.40 -7.68 -5.78
N MET A 182 12.55 -6.48 -5.24
CA MET A 182 13.49 -6.20 -4.15
C MET A 182 12.70 -5.87 -2.89
N ILE A 183 12.93 -6.63 -1.83
CA ILE A 183 12.31 -6.41 -0.52
C ILE A 183 13.43 -6.08 0.46
N PHE A 184 13.35 -4.90 1.07
CA PHE A 184 14.38 -4.41 1.97
C PHE A 184 13.77 -3.83 3.23
N MET A 185 14.18 -4.35 4.38
CA MET A 185 13.88 -3.75 5.68
C MET A 185 15.05 -2.83 6.06
N PRO A 186 14.87 -1.50 6.07
CA PRO A 186 15.92 -0.61 6.52
C PRO A 186 16.25 -0.92 7.97
N ARG A 187 17.54 -0.83 8.33
CA ARG A 187 17.94 -0.93 9.74
C ARG A 187 17.14 0.10 10.52
N CYS A 188 16.64 -0.34 11.66
CA CYS A 188 15.92 0.50 12.60
C CYS A 188 16.67 1.84 12.75
N ARG A 189 16.00 2.97 12.45
CA ARG A 189 16.48 4.30 12.84
C ARG A 189 16.32 4.46 14.36
N THR A 190 16.88 3.54 15.13
CA THR A 190 17.08 3.67 16.57
C THR A 190 18.54 3.97 16.80
N THR A 191 18.91 5.25 16.74
CA THR A 191 19.93 5.74 17.67
C THR A 191 19.31 5.81 19.08
N ARG A 192 18.87 4.67 19.60
CA ARG A 192 18.78 4.43 21.04
C ARG A 192 19.92 3.50 21.38
N TRP A 193 21.11 4.09 21.40
CA TRP A 193 22.15 3.60 22.28
C TRP A 193 21.61 3.77 23.71
N TRP A 194 20.98 2.73 24.24
CA TRP A 194 20.96 2.55 25.68
C TRP A 194 22.39 2.22 26.09
N ARG A 195 23.24 3.24 26.24
CA ARG A 195 24.36 3.08 27.16
C ARG A 195 23.73 2.98 28.54
N TRP A 196 23.72 1.77 29.08
CA TRP A 196 23.72 1.60 30.52
C TRP A 196 24.98 2.32 31.04
N CYS A 197 24.84 3.58 31.43
CA CYS A 197 25.74 4.11 32.45
C CYS A 197 25.30 3.42 33.74
N MET A 198 25.97 2.31 34.08
CA MET A 198 25.98 1.84 35.46
C MET A 198 26.39 3.05 36.32
N PRO A 199 25.66 3.38 37.38
CA PRO A 199 26.19 4.32 38.35
C PRO A 199 27.40 3.65 38.99
N LEU A 200 28.55 4.33 38.99
CA LEU A 200 29.47 4.11 40.09
C LEU A 200 28.70 4.41 41.38
N ALA A 201 28.81 3.51 42.36
CA ALA A 201 28.02 3.52 43.57
C ALA A 201 27.92 4.92 44.21
N GLY A 202 26.70 5.40 44.49
CA GLY A 202 26.49 6.43 45.51
C GLY A 202 25.69 7.70 45.21
N SER A 203 24.92 7.83 44.12
CA SER A 203 24.09 9.04 43.93
C SER A 203 22.66 8.79 43.44
N SER A 204 21.70 9.41 44.14
CA SER A 204 20.24 9.32 43.96
C SER A 204 19.74 9.81 42.59
N PRO A 205 18.67 9.24 41.99
CA PRO A 205 18.28 9.55 40.63
C PRO A 205 17.43 10.82 40.56
N THR A 206 17.89 11.82 39.80
CA THR A 206 16.99 12.83 39.21
C THR A 206 17.07 12.74 37.70
N THR A 207 16.03 12.16 37.10
CA THR A 207 15.82 12.07 35.66
C THR A 207 15.45 13.44 35.12
N ARG A 208 16.32 14.08 34.33
CA ARG A 208 15.89 15.12 33.38
C ARG A 208 16.01 14.59 31.96
N ARG A 209 14.90 14.60 31.22
CA ARG A 209 14.83 14.30 29.79
C ARG A 209 15.17 15.57 29.02
N CYS A 210 16.21 15.52 28.19
CA CYS A 210 16.39 16.48 27.11
C CYS A 210 16.33 15.70 25.80
N CYS A 211 15.27 15.91 25.02
CA CYS A 211 15.22 15.49 23.63
C CYS A 211 15.90 16.58 22.79
N LEU A 212 16.97 16.24 22.08
CA LEU A 212 17.44 17.04 20.96
C LEU A 212 17.08 16.29 19.68
N THR A 213 16.26 16.94 18.85
CA THR A 213 15.98 16.56 17.47
C THR A 213 17.26 16.67 16.64
N PRO A 214 17.61 15.68 15.79
CA PRO A 214 18.64 15.90 14.81
C PRO A 214 18.03 16.50 13.54
N THR A 215 18.37 17.75 13.27
CA THR A 215 18.56 18.26 11.90
C THR A 215 19.78 17.56 11.29
N VAL A 216 19.61 16.82 10.21
CA VAL A 216 20.22 17.06 8.87
C VAL A 216 19.34 16.35 7.83
#